data_AF-A0A495AD14-F1
#
_entry.id   AF-A0A495AD14-F1
#
_cell.length_a   1.000
_cell.length_b   1.000
_cell.length_c   1.000
_cell.angle_alpha   90.00
_cell.angle_beta   90.00
_cell.angle_gamma   90.00
#
_symmetry.space_group_name_H-M   'P 1'
#
loop_
_entity.id
_entity.type
_entity.pdbx_description
1 polymer ?
#
loop_
_entity_poly.entity_id
_entity_poly.type
_entity_poly.pdbx_seq_one_letter_code
_entity_poly.pdbx_strand_id
1 'polypeptide(L)' 'MEHLSDELLIESYYTANDLNLSPDFISLIEEEIHRRSLSHKIKCIKSS' A
#
# COMPACT_ATOMS: atom_id res chain seq x y z
N MET A 1 -1.51 -9.62 -5.09
CA MET A 1 -2.74 -9.16 -4.39
C MET A 1 -3.90 -8.92 -5.38
N GLU A 2 -3.90 -9.62 -6.51
CA GLU A 2 -4.73 -9.26 -7.68
C GLU A 2 -6.23 -9.38 -7.45
N HIS A 3 -6.65 -10.21 -6.49
CA HIS A 3 -8.07 -10.41 -6.15
C HIS A 3 -8.61 -9.45 -5.09
N LEU A 4 -7.77 -8.63 -4.46
CA LEU A 4 -8.25 -7.59 -3.53
C LEU A 4 -8.96 -6.49 -4.32
N SER A 5 -10.07 -5.97 -3.78
CA SER A 5 -10.64 -4.73 -4.29
C SER A 5 -9.69 -3.57 -4.04
N ASP A 6 -9.85 -2.49 -4.80
CA ASP A 6 -9.01 -1.30 -4.63
C ASP A 6 -9.16 -0.68 -3.23
N GLU A 7 -10.36 -0.75 -2.63
CA GLU A 7 -10.61 -0.27 -1.28
C GLU A 7 -9.85 -1.09 -0.23
N LEU A 8 -9.95 -2.41 -0.31
CA LEU A 8 -9.28 -3.32 0.63
C LEU A 8 -7.76 -3.29 0.47
N LEU A 9 -7.25 -3.09 -0.75
CA LEU A 9 -5.81 -2.93 -1.00
C LEU A 9 -5.26 -1.68 -0.30
N ILE A 10 -5.98 -0.56 -0.40
CA ILE A 10 -5.58 0.71 0.24
C ILE A 10 -5.70 0.62 1.76
N GLU A 11 -6.76 0.01 2.28
CA GLU A 11 -6.90 -0.27 3.72
C GLU A 11 -5.76 -1.15 4.24
N SER A 12 -5.37 -2.18 3.48
CA SER A 12 -4.26 -3.07 3.82
C SER A 12 -2.93 -2.32 3.88
N TYR A 13 -2.69 -1.35 2.98
CA TYR A 13 -1.49 -0.50 3.03
C TYR A 13 -1.42 0.32 4.33
N TYR A 14 -2.50 1.01 4.70
CA TYR A 14 -2.51 1.82 5.93
C TYR A 14 -2.39 0.94 7.17
N THR A 15 -3.12 -0.18 7.21
CA THR A 15 -3.06 -1.13 8.32
C THR A 15 -1.66 -1.72 8.48
N ALA A 16 -0.99 -2.07 7.37
CA ALA A 16 0.38 -2.61 7.41
C ALA A 16 1.39 -1.59 7.95
N ASN A 17 1.22 -0.30 7.63
CA ASN A 17 2.03 0.79 8.17
C ASN A 17 1.75 1.00 9.67
N ASP A 18 0.48 1.04 10.08
CA ASP A 18 0.10 1.25 11.49
C ASP A 18 0.57 0.12 12.40
N LEU A 19 0.61 -1.11 11.89
CA LEU A 19 1.15 -2.28 12.58
C LEU A 19 2.69 -2.39 12.50
N ASN A 20 3.34 -1.46 11.79
CA ASN A 20 4.78 -1.45 11.55
C ASN A 20 5.29 -2.81 11.04
N LEU A 21 4.58 -3.37 10.05
CA LEU A 21 4.96 -4.63 9.40
C LEU A 21 6.27 -4.46 8.63
N SER A 22 6.83 -5.58 8.13
CA SER A 22 8.12 -5.52 7.46
C SER A 22 8.08 -4.57 6.25
N PRO A 23 9.15 -3.78 6.02
CA PRO A 23 9.24 -2.90 4.86
C PRO A 23 9.03 -3.65 3.54
N ASP A 24 9.58 -4.86 3.41
CA ASP A 24 9.41 -5.69 2.22
C ASP A 24 7.93 -6.01 1.95
N PHE A 25 7.14 -6.28 2.99
CA PHE A 25 5.71 -6.54 2.83
C PHE A 25 4.95 -5.27 2.41
N ILE A 26 5.28 -4.13 3.03
CA ILE A 26 4.69 -2.84 2.67
C ILE A 26 5.01 -2.50 1.21
N SER A 27 6.25 -2.71 0.76
CA SER A 27 6.66 -2.48 -0.63
C SER A 27 5.91 -3.35 -1.63
N LEU A 28 5.55 -4.59 -1.30
CA LEU A 28 4.70 -5.41 -2.17
C LEU A 28 3.29 -4.82 -2.34
N ILE A 29 2.76 -4.17 -1.29
CA ILE A 29 1.46 -3.48 -1.37
C ILE A 29 1.60 -2.20 -2.21
N GLU A 30 2.67 -1.43 -2.00
CA GLU A 30 2.96 -0.22 -2.78
C GLU A 30 3.14 -0.52 -4.28
N GLU A 31 3.84 -1.60 -4.61
CA GLU A 31 4.02 -2.05 -6.00
C GLU A 31 2.69 -2.39 -6.65
N GLU A 32 1.80 -3.10 -5.95
CA GLU A 32 0.47 -3.40 -6.46
C GLU A 32 -0.38 -2.13 -6.63
N ILE A 33 -0.32 -1.19 -5.67
CA ILE A 33 -1.02 0.11 -5.76
C ILE A 33 -0.51 0.89 -6.99
N HIS A 34 0.80 0.90 -7.22
CA HIS A 34 1.40 1.53 -8.39
C HIS A 34 0.97 0.84 -9.69
N ARG A 35 1.01 -0.51 -9.73
CA ARG A 35 0.59 -1.32 -10.89
C ARG A 35 -0.86 -1.04 -11.31
N ARG A 36 -1.74 -0.77 -10.35
CA ARG A 36 -3.15 -0.43 -10.60
C ARG A 36 -3.41 1.06 -10.86
N SER A 37 -2.36 1.89 -10.94
CA SER A 37 -2.47 3.35 -11.07
C SER A 37 -3.21 4.03 -9.90
N LEU A 38 -3.15 3.45 -8.70
CA LEU A 38 -3.82 3.95 -7.50
C LEU A 38 -2.92 4.79 -6.59
N SER A 39 -1.69 5.11 -7.00
CA SER A 39 -0.73 5.87 -6.18
C SER A 39 -1.26 7.23 -5.71
N HIS A 40 -2.24 7.81 -6.41
CA HIS A 40 -2.92 9.04 -6.00
C HIS A 40 -3.79 8.89 -4.73
N LYS A 41 -4.12 7.66 -4.32
CA LYS A 41 -4.91 7.35 -3.12
C LYS A 41 -4.08 7.18 -1.85
N ILE A 42 -2.76 7.04 -1.98
CA ILE A 42 -1.85 6.96 -0.85
C ILE A 42 -1.05 8.25 -0.72
N LYS A 43 -0.89 8.75 0.51
CA LYS A 43 0.05 9.85 0.75
C LYS A 43 1.46 9.30 0.64
N CYS A 44 2.27 9.88 -0.24
CA CYS A 44 3.70 9.59 -0.27
C CYS A 44 4.31 10.16 1.02
N ILE A 45 4.47 9.33 2.04
CA ILE A 45 5.18 9.71 3.26
C ILE A 45 6.67 9.54 2.95
N LYS A 46 7.24 10.51 2.22
CA LYS A 46 8.69 10.63 2.19
C LYS A 46 9.09 11.28 3.51
N SER A 47 9.60 10.46 4.42
CA SER A 47 10.40 10.93 5.55
C SER A 47 11.66 11.59 4.99
N SER A 48 11.74 12.91 5.12
CA SER A 48 12.96 13.71 4.91
C SER A 48 14.05 13.33 5.90
#